data_AF-A0A4Y1Z7Q7-F1
#
_entry.id   AF-A0A4Y1Z7Q7-F1
#
_cell.length_a   1.000
_cell.length_b   1.000
_cell.length_c   1.000
_cell.angle_alpha   90.00
_cell.angle_beta   90.00
_cell.angle_gamma   90.00
#
_symmetry.space_group_name_H-M   'P 1'
#
loop_
_entity.id
_entity.type
_entity.pdbx_description
1 polymer ?
#
loop_
_entity_poly.entity_id
_entity_poly.type
_entity_poly.pdbx_seq_one_letter_code
_entity_poly.pdbx_strand_id
1 'polypeptide(L)'
;MIGMEVAVALDDSMSAEIGTARPKSAASMPVLVLLAQNDLGYQNLVRLSSLVQVNARDYVSLDQLKHYTDGLIALSGGTDGPVDQELASGEPKRGRTMGGWSANAVFWPVFIGNPAARGGRSQRQIEKQVLEIAKRRSIRCAATGTIHYLSKNDAKAHACLRCIKDGTKLADQPQDPRDLSFQTTEAMLERFADLPETLAVTEKIAAACQVSFSFGRARLPHFPISGGMTSAQTLRELCAKGLKERYSDVNETIEARLNDELSIIDQMGFNDYFLIVADLVAHARHSGYLPGPGRGSAAGSLVAYVLKITEVDPIRYHLLFERFLNPERVTMPDIDLDFPDVNRDQMIAYAFEKYGHDHVAQIITFGTLAAKAAIRDVGRALDTDPRLVDSMARLIPGVPKMTLEKAYKDSDKLKELLQASTEAAALFTLARRIEGLPRHTSIHAAGVILSDQPLKRSVPIQSGHEGIPVTQYPMDVLESLGLLKIDFLGLRNLTFMREVLNVRRHSAKGGCPSIPYRLTIRRPFNCCVAGTQWGSFNWNPRV
;
A
#
# COMPACT_ATOMS: atom_id res chain seq x y z
N MET A 1 4.93 -10.96 16.39
CA MET A 1 5.38 -11.94 15.38
C MET A 1 4.89 -11.49 14.02
N ILE A 2 5.78 -11.41 13.03
CA ILE A 2 5.46 -11.05 11.64
C ILE A 2 5.88 -12.23 10.76
N GLY A 3 5.08 -12.57 9.76
CA GLY A 3 5.36 -13.67 8.87
C GLY A 3 4.71 -13.54 7.51
N MET A 4 5.03 -14.48 6.62
CA MET A 4 4.39 -14.65 5.32
C MET A 4 4.18 -16.14 5.04
N GLU A 5 3.07 -16.46 4.39
CA GLU A 5 2.88 -17.74 3.72
C GLU A 5 3.30 -17.56 2.26
N VAL A 6 4.15 -18.46 1.76
CA VAL A 6 4.70 -18.37 0.41
C VAL A 6 4.67 -19.72 -0.27
N ALA A 7 4.14 -19.79 -1.49
CA ALA A 7 4.22 -21.00 -2.30
C ALA A 7 5.66 -21.20 -2.80
N VAL A 8 6.09 -22.46 -2.85
CA VAL A 8 7.47 -22.80 -3.18
C VAL A 8 7.54 -23.80 -4.34
N ALA A 9 8.36 -23.49 -5.34
CA ALA A 9 8.68 -24.41 -6.41
C ALA A 9 9.84 -25.33 -5.98
N LEU A 10 9.57 -26.65 -5.98
CA LEU A 10 10.49 -27.68 -5.47
C LEU A 10 11.52 -28.17 -6.50
N ASP A 11 11.25 -28.05 -7.81
CA ASP A 11 12.11 -28.52 -8.90
C ASP A 11 12.37 -27.41 -9.94
N ASP A 12 13.60 -27.32 -10.44
CA ASP A 12 13.97 -26.39 -11.54
C ASP A 12 13.27 -26.73 -12.86
N SER A 13 12.81 -27.97 -13.07
CA SER A 13 12.06 -28.35 -14.27
C SER A 13 10.69 -27.66 -14.37
N MET A 14 10.08 -27.29 -13.23
CA MET A 14 8.86 -26.47 -13.22
C MET A 14 9.11 -25.01 -13.63
N SER A 15 10.38 -24.57 -13.61
CA SER A 15 10.77 -23.24 -14.09
C SER A 15 11.04 -23.20 -15.61
N ALA A 16 11.24 -24.37 -16.26
CA ALA A 16 11.61 -24.48 -17.67
C ALA A 16 10.43 -24.78 -18.63
N GLU A 17 9.29 -25.30 -18.16
CA GLU A 17 8.14 -25.61 -19.03
C GLU A 17 7.18 -24.43 -19.30
N ILE A 18 7.49 -23.22 -18.84
CA ILE A 18 6.57 -22.06 -18.93
C ILE A 18 6.87 -21.24 -20.19
N GLY A 19 6.87 -21.92 -21.32
CA GLY A 19 6.69 -21.31 -22.63
C GLY A 19 5.36 -21.78 -23.20
N THR A 20 4.36 -20.90 -23.24
CA THR A 20 3.07 -21.02 -23.99
C THR A 20 1.85 -21.71 -23.36
N ALA A 21 1.90 -22.26 -22.14
CA ALA A 21 0.69 -22.71 -21.42
C ALA A 21 0.51 -21.93 -20.11
N ARG A 22 -0.73 -21.48 -19.82
CA ARG A 22 -1.10 -20.90 -18.51
C ARG A 22 -0.60 -21.85 -17.41
N PRO A 23 0.17 -21.38 -16.40
CA PRO A 23 0.67 -22.25 -15.35
C PRO A 23 -0.50 -22.92 -14.61
N LYS A 24 -0.29 -24.17 -14.17
CA LYS A 24 -1.11 -24.76 -13.09
C LYS A 24 -1.20 -23.72 -11.98
N SER A 25 -2.42 -23.38 -11.54
CA SER A 25 -2.62 -22.27 -10.61
C SER A 25 -1.76 -22.47 -9.36
N ALA A 26 -1.31 -21.37 -8.75
CA ALA A 26 -0.57 -21.39 -7.49
C ALA A 26 -1.25 -22.21 -6.38
N ALA A 27 -2.56 -22.45 -6.51
CA ALA A 27 -3.34 -23.30 -5.62
C ALA A 27 -2.90 -24.77 -5.58
N SER A 28 -2.04 -25.24 -6.50
CA SER A 28 -1.48 -26.60 -6.47
C SER A 28 -0.02 -26.67 -6.02
N MET A 29 0.59 -25.55 -5.61
CA MET A 29 1.97 -25.54 -5.12
C MET A 29 2.01 -25.67 -3.60
N PRO A 30 3.02 -26.35 -3.03
CA PRO A 30 3.18 -26.43 -1.60
C PRO A 30 3.57 -25.07 -1.02
N VAL A 31 3.10 -24.77 0.19
CA VAL A 31 3.36 -23.51 0.90
C VAL A 31 4.29 -23.70 2.09
N LEU A 32 5.09 -22.67 2.38
CA LEU A 32 5.85 -22.54 3.60
C LEU A 32 5.37 -21.32 4.39
N VAL A 33 5.40 -21.41 5.71
CA VAL A 33 5.16 -20.26 6.59
C VAL A 33 6.50 -19.78 7.12
N LEU A 34 6.87 -18.55 6.79
CA LEU A 34 8.10 -17.91 7.24
C LEU A 34 7.76 -16.86 8.29
N LEU A 35 8.51 -16.83 9.40
CA LEU A 35 8.35 -15.91 10.52
C LEU A 35 9.66 -15.15 10.73
N ALA A 36 9.59 -13.85 10.95
CA ALA A 36 10.75 -13.05 11.29
C ALA A 36 11.14 -13.28 12.76
N GLN A 37 12.30 -13.88 12.98
CA GLN A 37 12.89 -14.03 14.31
C GLN A 37 13.40 -12.69 14.84
N ASN A 38 13.94 -11.85 13.96
CA ASN A 38 14.54 -10.57 14.28
C ASN A 38 14.39 -9.58 13.12
N ASP A 39 14.95 -8.37 13.28
CA ASP A 39 14.88 -7.32 12.27
C ASP A 39 15.47 -7.74 10.92
N LEU A 40 16.56 -8.53 10.90
CA LEU A 40 17.12 -9.07 9.65
C LEU A 40 16.13 -10.02 8.96
N GLY A 41 15.47 -10.88 9.74
CA GLY A 41 14.38 -11.73 9.25
C GLY A 41 13.25 -10.91 8.64
N TYR A 42 12.83 -9.83 9.29
CA TYR A 42 11.81 -8.94 8.73
C TYR A 42 12.25 -8.31 7.40
N GLN A 43 13.49 -7.82 7.30
CA GLN A 43 14.03 -7.31 6.02
C GLN A 43 14.01 -8.37 4.93
N ASN A 44 14.30 -9.63 5.27
CA ASN A 44 14.23 -10.74 4.32
C ASN A 44 12.79 -11.07 3.91
N LEU A 45 11.81 -11.02 4.82
CA LEU A 45 10.39 -11.12 4.46
C LEU A 45 9.97 -9.99 3.51
N VAL A 46 10.42 -8.76 3.75
CA VAL A 46 10.15 -7.61 2.87
C VAL A 46 10.71 -7.84 1.46
N ARG A 47 11.94 -8.34 1.35
CA ARG A 47 12.58 -8.67 0.06
C ARG A 47 11.85 -9.81 -0.65
N LEU A 48 11.49 -10.87 0.07
CA LEU A 48 10.73 -12.02 -0.47
C LEU A 48 9.35 -11.58 -0.97
N SER A 49 8.59 -10.83 -0.18
CA SER A 49 7.30 -10.28 -0.60
C SER A 49 7.43 -9.41 -1.84
N SER A 50 8.48 -8.58 -1.88
CA SER A 50 8.76 -7.74 -3.05
C SER A 50 9.12 -8.56 -4.29
N LEU A 51 9.93 -9.61 -4.13
CA LEU A 51 10.33 -10.50 -5.23
C LEU A 51 9.11 -11.19 -5.86
N VAL A 52 8.20 -11.71 -5.03
CA VAL A 52 6.97 -12.38 -5.45
C VAL A 52 6.09 -11.41 -6.24
N GLN A 53 5.79 -10.26 -5.65
CA GLN A 53 4.85 -9.30 -6.22
C GLN A 53 5.39 -8.51 -7.43
N VAL A 54 6.70 -8.21 -7.47
CA VAL A 54 7.31 -7.53 -8.62
C VAL A 54 7.41 -8.47 -9.83
N ASN A 55 7.73 -9.75 -9.61
CA ASN A 55 7.80 -10.70 -10.73
C ASN A 55 6.42 -11.20 -11.19
N ALA A 56 5.33 -10.72 -10.58
CA ALA A 56 3.97 -11.20 -10.81
C ALA A 56 3.88 -12.74 -10.73
N ARG A 57 4.62 -13.33 -9.78
CA ARG A 57 4.58 -14.76 -9.48
C ARG A 57 3.91 -14.93 -8.12
N ASP A 58 3.23 -16.05 -7.95
CA ASP A 58 2.64 -16.41 -6.66
C ASP A 58 3.58 -17.31 -5.81
N TYR A 59 4.79 -17.60 -6.30
CA TYR A 59 5.73 -18.53 -5.70
C TYR A 59 7.18 -18.05 -5.75
N VAL A 60 8.03 -18.66 -4.92
CA VAL A 60 9.50 -18.55 -4.97
C VAL A 60 10.13 -19.91 -5.22
N SER A 61 11.24 -19.97 -5.94
CA SER A 61 12.05 -21.19 -5.98
C SER A 61 12.82 -21.36 -4.67
N LEU A 62 13.15 -22.61 -4.32
CA LEU A 62 14.07 -22.89 -3.20
C LEU A 62 15.42 -22.19 -3.37
N ASP A 63 15.88 -22.10 -4.61
CA ASP A 63 17.12 -21.45 -4.98
C ASP A 63 17.09 -19.95 -4.78
N GLN A 64 15.95 -19.29 -4.95
CA GLN A 64 15.78 -17.90 -4.54
C GLN A 64 15.66 -17.80 -3.02
N LEU A 65 14.88 -18.68 -2.40
CA LEU A 65 14.60 -18.64 -0.97
C LEU A 65 15.88 -18.71 -0.13
N LYS A 66 16.87 -19.53 -0.52
CA LYS A 66 18.15 -19.71 0.21
C LYS A 66 18.88 -18.40 0.51
N HIS A 67 18.72 -17.39 -0.34
CA HIS A 67 19.36 -16.08 -0.21
C HIS A 67 18.69 -15.15 0.82
N TYR A 68 17.53 -15.52 1.35
CA TYR A 68 16.73 -14.69 2.24
C TYR A 68 16.39 -15.39 3.56
N THR A 69 17.17 -16.40 3.96
CA THR A 69 16.77 -17.26 5.09
C THR A 69 17.32 -16.81 6.45
N ASP A 70 18.31 -15.92 6.49
CA ASP A 70 18.88 -15.41 7.74
C ASP A 70 17.82 -14.68 8.58
N GLY A 71 17.79 -14.98 9.87
CA GLY A 71 16.83 -14.39 10.82
C GLY A 71 15.38 -14.86 10.61
N LEU A 72 15.13 -15.87 9.79
CA LEU A 72 13.80 -16.46 9.62
C LEU A 72 13.65 -17.77 10.40
N ILE A 73 12.44 -18.00 10.89
CA ILE A 73 11.93 -19.29 11.35
C ILE A 73 10.94 -19.77 10.30
N ALA A 74 11.09 -20.99 9.81
CA ALA A 74 10.25 -21.52 8.76
C ALA A 74 9.49 -22.77 9.22
N LEU A 75 8.17 -22.76 9.05
CA LEU A 75 7.27 -23.85 9.37
C LEU A 75 6.90 -24.60 8.08
N SER A 76 6.66 -25.90 8.21
CA SER A 76 6.49 -26.81 7.07
C SER A 76 5.24 -26.58 6.22
N GLY A 77 4.28 -25.74 6.65
CA GLY A 77 3.01 -25.54 5.95
C GLY A 77 1.93 -26.59 6.24
N GLY A 78 2.26 -27.70 6.92
CA GLY A 78 1.29 -28.74 7.27
C GLY A 78 0.70 -29.42 6.06
N THR A 79 -0.62 -29.61 6.08
CA THR A 79 -1.39 -30.22 4.99
C THR A 79 -1.13 -29.59 3.61
N ASP A 80 -0.89 -28.28 3.60
CA ASP A 80 -0.66 -27.51 2.38
C ASP A 80 0.84 -27.40 2.05
N GLY A 81 1.67 -28.00 2.90
CA GLY A 81 3.11 -28.00 2.82
C GLY A 81 3.70 -29.12 1.96
N PRO A 82 4.97 -28.99 1.57
CA PRO A 82 5.66 -29.89 0.65
C PRO A 82 5.85 -31.30 1.24
N VAL A 83 6.03 -31.40 2.55
CA VAL A 83 6.23 -32.69 3.24
C VAL A 83 4.94 -33.50 3.29
N ASP A 84 3.85 -32.91 3.78
CA ASP A 84 2.56 -33.60 3.88
C ASP A 84 1.99 -33.94 2.49
N GLN A 85 2.12 -33.04 1.51
CA GLN A 85 1.67 -33.31 0.13
C GLN A 85 2.42 -34.48 -0.49
N GLU A 86 3.73 -34.58 -0.25
CA GLU A 86 4.52 -35.71 -0.74
C GLU A 86 4.06 -37.03 -0.10
N LEU A 87 3.91 -37.06 1.23
CA LEU A 87 3.44 -38.25 1.94
C LEU A 87 2.03 -38.65 1.52
N ALA A 88 1.15 -37.67 1.26
CA ALA A 88 -0.20 -37.90 0.75
C ALA A 88 -0.22 -38.51 -0.65
N SER A 89 0.74 -38.14 -1.52
CA SER A 89 0.85 -38.65 -2.89
C SER A 89 1.34 -40.10 -2.98
N GLY A 90 1.90 -40.64 -1.89
CA GLY A 90 2.44 -42.01 -1.89
C GLY A 90 3.71 -42.18 -2.71
N GLU A 91 4.41 -41.10 -3.05
CA GLU A 91 5.70 -41.09 -3.77
C GLU A 91 6.89 -40.92 -2.80
N PRO A 92 7.41 -42.00 -2.16
CA PRO A 92 8.47 -41.92 -1.14
C PRO A 92 9.86 -41.49 -1.67
N LYS A 93 9.96 -41.04 -2.93
CA LYS A 93 11.24 -40.66 -3.56
C LYS A 93 11.66 -39.21 -3.29
N ARG A 94 10.77 -38.37 -2.75
CA ARG A 94 11.07 -36.97 -2.44
C ARG A 94 11.39 -36.71 -0.97
N GLY A 95 11.52 -37.72 -0.10
CA GLY A 95 11.94 -37.57 1.32
C GLY A 95 13.34 -36.93 1.52
N ARG A 96 14.01 -36.58 0.42
CA ARG A 96 15.14 -35.64 0.32
C ARG A 96 14.76 -34.18 0.59
N THR A 97 13.53 -33.76 0.30
CA THR A 97 13.00 -32.40 0.43
C THR A 97 13.24 -31.85 1.83
N MET A 98 12.84 -32.57 2.88
CA MET A 98 13.10 -32.11 4.26
C MET A 98 14.57 -32.20 4.69
N GLY A 99 15.38 -33.05 4.04
CA GLY A 99 16.80 -33.27 4.35
C GLY A 99 17.77 -32.31 3.65
N GLY A 100 17.39 -31.73 2.51
CA GLY A 100 18.18 -30.69 1.81
C GLY A 100 17.94 -29.29 2.36
N TRP A 101 16.80 -29.08 3.02
CA TRP A 101 16.34 -27.75 3.46
C TRP A 101 16.93 -27.31 4.79
N SER A 102 17.45 -28.26 5.57
CA SER A 102 18.01 -28.02 6.91
C SER A 102 19.43 -27.46 6.92
N ALA A 103 20.12 -27.35 5.77
CA ALA A 103 21.56 -27.12 5.77
C ALA A 103 21.98 -25.67 6.04
N ASN A 104 21.18 -24.65 5.66
CA ASN A 104 21.64 -23.26 5.64
C ASN A 104 20.71 -22.21 6.27
N ALA A 105 19.53 -22.59 6.78
CA ALA A 105 18.75 -21.68 7.63
C ALA A 105 18.36 -22.33 8.94
N VAL A 106 18.04 -21.49 9.91
CA VAL A 106 17.41 -21.89 11.18
C VAL A 106 15.94 -22.29 10.91
N PHE A 107 15.75 -23.29 10.05
CA PHE A 107 14.48 -23.97 9.87
C PHE A 107 14.23 -24.73 11.18
N TRP A 108 13.25 -24.29 11.96
CA TRP A 108 12.63 -25.09 13.01
C TRP A 108 11.51 -25.87 12.34
N PRO A 109 11.68 -27.16 12.01
CA PRO A 109 10.68 -27.79 11.15
C PRO A 109 9.49 -28.16 12.02
N VAL A 110 8.46 -27.35 11.88
CA VAL A 110 7.29 -27.33 12.76
C VAL A 110 6.11 -28.03 12.09
N PHE A 111 5.54 -28.99 12.83
CA PHE A 111 4.40 -29.82 12.47
C PHE A 111 3.05 -29.11 12.64
N ILE A 112 2.41 -28.71 11.54
CA ILE A 112 1.08 -28.11 11.59
C ILE A 112 0.01 -29.23 11.61
N GLY A 113 -0.43 -29.62 12.80
CA GLY A 113 -1.61 -30.47 12.98
C GLY A 113 -2.90 -29.64 12.91
N ASN A 114 -3.45 -29.40 11.72
CA ASN A 114 -4.71 -28.67 11.62
C ASN A 114 -5.85 -29.43 12.37
N PRO A 115 -6.67 -28.75 13.22
CA PRO A 115 -7.89 -29.24 13.88
C PRO A 115 -8.66 -30.38 13.22
N ALA A 116 -9.01 -30.19 11.95
CA ALA A 116 -9.91 -31.09 11.26
C ALA A 116 -9.20 -32.13 10.42
N ALA A 117 -7.91 -31.92 10.19
CA ALA A 117 -7.05 -32.87 9.52
C ALA A 117 -6.87 -34.12 10.41
N ARG A 118 -6.77 -33.99 11.74
CA ARG A 118 -6.66 -35.15 12.67
C ARG A 118 -7.88 -36.09 12.67
N GLY A 119 -8.98 -35.75 11.99
CA GLY A 119 -10.20 -36.56 11.92
C GLY A 119 -10.16 -37.71 10.88
N GLY A 120 -9.39 -37.57 9.80
CA GLY A 120 -9.32 -38.55 8.72
C GLY A 120 -8.28 -39.66 8.94
N ARG A 121 -8.59 -40.91 8.57
CA ARG A 121 -7.62 -42.04 8.65
C ARG A 121 -6.34 -41.77 7.88
N SER A 122 -6.43 -41.20 6.67
CA SER A 122 -5.27 -40.90 5.82
C SER A 122 -4.37 -39.84 6.46
N GLN A 123 -4.95 -38.77 7.01
CA GLN A 123 -4.17 -37.71 7.63
C GLN A 123 -3.46 -38.16 8.90
N ARG A 124 -4.11 -38.96 9.77
CA ARG A 124 -3.43 -39.52 10.95
C ARG A 124 -2.22 -40.38 10.58
N GLN A 125 -2.25 -41.02 9.41
CA GLN A 125 -1.11 -41.78 8.90
C GLN A 125 0.02 -40.85 8.43
N ILE A 126 -0.30 -39.77 7.72
CA ILE A 126 0.67 -38.74 7.31
C ILE A 126 1.31 -38.12 8.55
N GLU A 127 0.52 -37.71 9.55
CA GLU A 127 0.99 -37.16 10.82
C GLU A 127 2.00 -38.09 11.51
N LYS A 128 1.70 -39.39 11.63
CA LYS A 128 2.64 -40.37 12.19
C LYS A 128 3.95 -40.44 11.43
N GLN A 129 3.89 -40.41 10.10
CA GLN A 129 5.09 -40.42 9.25
C GLN A 129 5.90 -39.14 9.44
N VAL A 130 5.27 -37.97 9.49
CA VAL A 130 5.96 -36.69 9.75
C VAL A 130 6.66 -36.70 11.11
N LEU A 131 5.99 -37.18 12.16
CA LEU A 131 6.58 -37.32 13.51
C LEU A 131 7.78 -38.26 13.52
N GLU A 132 7.71 -39.37 12.79
CA GLU A 132 8.84 -40.30 12.68
C GLU A 132 10.03 -39.66 11.97
N ILE A 133 9.80 -38.95 10.86
CA ILE A 133 10.88 -38.26 10.14
C ILE A 133 11.46 -37.14 11.01
N ALA A 134 10.61 -36.38 11.72
CA ALA A 134 11.04 -35.34 12.64
C ALA A 134 11.97 -35.90 13.73
N LYS A 135 11.59 -37.03 14.35
CA LYS A 135 12.40 -37.72 15.35
C LYS A 135 13.74 -38.19 14.79
N ARG A 136 13.76 -38.82 13.61
CA ARG A 136 15.00 -39.28 12.95
C ARG A 136 15.96 -38.15 12.61
N ARG A 137 15.45 -36.94 12.38
CA ARG A 137 16.22 -35.76 11.97
C ARG A 137 16.47 -34.77 13.12
N SER A 138 16.07 -35.08 14.35
CA SER A 138 16.20 -34.20 15.53
C SER A 138 15.50 -32.84 15.35
N ILE A 139 14.33 -32.88 14.73
CA ILE A 139 13.51 -31.73 14.36
C ILE A 139 12.42 -31.50 15.43
N ARG A 140 12.18 -30.24 15.82
CA ARG A 140 11.16 -29.89 16.82
C ARG A 140 9.83 -29.52 16.18
N CYS A 141 8.79 -30.30 16.47
CA CYS A 141 7.41 -30.07 16.05
C CYS A 141 6.75 -28.95 16.88
N ALA A 142 5.90 -28.11 16.30
CA ALA A 142 5.11 -27.13 17.05
C ALA A 142 3.66 -27.06 16.58
N ALA A 143 2.71 -26.91 17.50
CA ALA A 143 1.30 -26.89 17.16
C ALA A 143 0.88 -25.54 16.57
N THR A 144 0.20 -25.56 15.43
CA THR A 144 -0.41 -24.37 14.84
C THR A 144 -1.85 -24.66 14.37
N GLY A 145 -2.64 -23.61 14.22
CA GLY A 145 -3.92 -23.67 13.53
C GLY A 145 -3.80 -22.97 12.18
N THR A 146 -4.40 -23.54 11.13
CA THR A 146 -4.61 -22.83 9.85
C THR A 146 -5.82 -21.92 10.02
N ILE A 147 -5.61 -20.65 10.37
CA ILE A 147 -6.68 -19.73 10.76
C ILE A 147 -7.02 -18.79 9.60
N HIS A 148 -8.29 -18.76 9.20
CA HIS A 148 -8.79 -17.89 8.13
C HIS A 148 -9.93 -16.98 8.61
N TYR A 149 -10.50 -17.24 9.78
CA TYR A 149 -11.58 -16.46 10.35
C TYR A 149 -11.60 -16.53 11.88
N LEU A 150 -12.26 -15.59 12.55
CA LEU A 150 -12.25 -15.51 14.02
C LEU A 150 -13.21 -16.50 14.67
N SER A 151 -14.41 -16.68 14.12
CA SER A 151 -15.45 -17.55 14.68
C SER A 151 -15.86 -18.63 13.69
N LYS A 152 -16.24 -19.82 14.17
CA LYS A 152 -16.78 -20.90 13.33
C LYS A 152 -17.97 -20.46 12.49
N ASN A 153 -18.74 -19.48 12.96
CA ASN A 153 -19.90 -18.92 12.27
C ASN A 153 -19.52 -18.15 10.98
N ASP A 154 -18.26 -17.76 10.82
CA ASP A 154 -17.78 -17.02 9.65
C ASP A 154 -17.31 -17.96 8.51
N ALA A 155 -17.35 -19.29 8.69
CA ALA A 155 -16.92 -20.26 7.68
C ALA A 155 -17.64 -20.07 6.33
N LYS A 156 -18.95 -19.80 6.36
CA LYS A 156 -19.75 -19.54 5.16
C LYS A 156 -19.38 -18.22 4.48
N ALA A 157 -19.01 -17.20 5.26
CA ALA A 157 -18.51 -15.92 4.75
C ALA A 157 -17.14 -16.08 4.08
N HIS A 158 -16.25 -16.86 4.68
CA HIS A 158 -14.96 -17.20 4.08
C HIS A 158 -15.11 -17.97 2.77
N ALA A 159 -15.97 -18.99 2.72
CA ALA A 159 -16.26 -19.72 1.48
C ALA A 159 -16.84 -18.80 0.39
N CYS A 160 -17.72 -17.86 0.78
CA CYS A 160 -18.24 -16.84 -0.13
C CYS A 160 -17.14 -15.92 -0.68
N LEU A 161 -16.22 -15.45 0.15
CA LEU A 161 -15.08 -14.63 -0.30
C LEU A 161 -14.20 -15.37 -1.31
N ARG A 162 -13.95 -16.67 -1.09
CA ARG A 162 -13.25 -17.52 -2.07
C ARG A 162 -14.01 -17.60 -3.39
N CYS A 163 -15.32 -17.82 -3.35
CA CYS A 163 -16.17 -17.80 -4.54
C CYS A 163 -16.11 -16.46 -5.29
N ILE A 164 -16.13 -15.35 -4.56
CA ILE A 164 -16.00 -13.99 -5.14
C ILE A 164 -14.64 -13.80 -5.81
N LYS A 165 -13.56 -14.32 -5.20
CA LYS A 165 -12.20 -14.27 -5.75
C LYS A 165 -12.08 -15.12 -7.02
N ASP A 166 -12.58 -16.35 -6.97
CA ASP A 166 -12.41 -17.35 -8.03
C ASP A 166 -13.46 -17.22 -9.15
N GLY A 167 -14.50 -16.40 -8.94
CA GLY A 167 -15.60 -16.23 -9.89
C GLY A 167 -16.54 -17.43 -9.98
N THR A 168 -16.60 -18.25 -8.92
CA THR A 168 -17.41 -19.48 -8.85
C THR A 168 -18.66 -19.28 -8.00
N LYS A 169 -19.58 -20.25 -8.02
CA LYS A 169 -20.76 -20.27 -7.16
C LYS A 169 -20.50 -21.09 -5.89
N LEU A 170 -21.15 -20.71 -4.80
CA LEU A 170 -21.02 -21.38 -3.51
C LEU A 170 -21.58 -22.80 -3.53
N ALA A 171 -22.60 -23.06 -4.36
CA ALA A 171 -23.18 -24.38 -4.55
C ALA A 171 -22.21 -25.38 -5.22
N ASP A 172 -21.27 -24.88 -6.02
CA ASP A 172 -20.32 -25.69 -6.79
C ASP A 172 -19.04 -26.01 -6.00
N GLN A 173 -18.86 -25.40 -4.83
CA GLN A 173 -17.64 -25.55 -4.03
C GLN A 173 -17.77 -26.70 -3.03
N PRO A 174 -16.82 -27.65 -3.00
CA PRO A 174 -16.78 -28.65 -1.95
C PRO A 174 -16.59 -27.95 -0.60
N GLN A 175 -17.35 -28.39 0.41
CA GLN A 175 -17.19 -27.87 1.76
C GLN A 175 -15.82 -28.29 2.27
N ASP A 176 -15.01 -27.30 2.68
CA ASP A 176 -13.79 -27.59 3.43
C ASP A 176 -14.22 -28.16 4.80
N PRO A 177 -13.93 -29.43 5.11
CA PRO A 177 -14.30 -30.01 6.40
C PRO A 177 -13.49 -29.39 7.54
N ARG A 178 -12.53 -28.50 7.23
CA ARG A 178 -11.65 -27.89 8.22
C ARG A 178 -12.30 -26.75 9.00
N ASP A 179 -12.15 -26.82 10.32
CA ASP A 179 -12.41 -25.69 11.19
C ASP A 179 -11.21 -24.75 11.19
N LEU A 180 -11.27 -23.73 10.34
CA LEU A 180 -10.24 -22.69 10.19
C LEU A 180 -10.50 -21.49 11.11
N SER A 181 -11.31 -21.64 12.16
CA SER A 181 -11.54 -20.54 13.11
C SER A 181 -10.38 -20.36 14.06
N PHE A 182 -10.21 -19.16 14.60
CA PHE A 182 -9.35 -18.93 15.76
C PHE A 182 -9.86 -19.77 16.96
N GLN A 183 -8.95 -20.43 17.67
CA GLN A 183 -9.26 -21.40 18.73
C GLN A 183 -8.74 -20.88 20.07
N THR A 184 -9.44 -21.22 21.16
CA THR A 184 -8.95 -20.88 22.51
C THR A 184 -7.80 -21.78 22.92
N THR A 185 -7.07 -21.36 23.95
CA THR A 185 -5.97 -22.15 24.53
C THR A 185 -6.44 -23.53 24.99
N GLU A 186 -7.60 -23.62 25.63
CA GLU A 186 -8.18 -24.88 26.13
C GLU A 186 -8.50 -25.83 24.97
N ALA A 187 -9.10 -25.32 23.89
CA ALA A 187 -9.40 -26.12 22.70
C ALA A 187 -8.12 -26.63 22.01
N MET A 188 -7.04 -25.85 22.05
CA MET A 188 -5.73 -26.28 21.54
C MET A 188 -5.06 -27.31 22.47
N LEU A 189 -5.16 -27.15 23.80
CA LEU A 189 -4.64 -28.11 24.78
C LEU A 189 -5.35 -29.46 24.67
N GLU A 190 -6.67 -29.47 24.58
CA GLU A 190 -7.45 -30.70 24.39
C GLU A 190 -7.08 -31.38 23.06
N ARG A 191 -6.94 -30.59 21.99
CA ARG A 191 -6.60 -31.11 20.65
C ARG A 191 -5.22 -31.75 20.57
N PHE A 192 -4.25 -31.23 21.31
CA PHE A 192 -2.86 -31.69 21.30
C PHE A 192 -2.47 -32.39 22.61
N ALA A 193 -3.45 -32.94 23.34
CA ALA A 193 -3.23 -33.60 24.63
C ALA A 193 -2.27 -34.80 24.55
N ASP A 194 -2.16 -35.44 23.38
CA ASP A 194 -1.25 -36.54 23.09
C ASP A 194 0.16 -36.09 22.66
N LEU A 195 0.36 -34.80 22.37
CA LEU A 195 1.62 -34.19 21.92
C LEU A 195 1.87 -32.82 22.61
N PRO A 196 1.86 -32.73 23.95
CA PRO A 196 1.94 -31.46 24.68
C PRO A 196 3.24 -30.69 24.41
N GLU A 197 4.32 -31.38 24.06
CA GLU A 197 5.60 -30.77 23.69
C GLU A 197 5.48 -29.84 22.48
N THR A 198 4.53 -30.07 21.58
CA THR A 198 4.34 -29.24 20.39
C THR A 198 3.83 -27.85 20.73
N LEU A 199 2.94 -27.74 21.73
CA LEU A 199 2.46 -26.44 22.23
C LEU A 199 3.59 -25.64 22.89
N ALA A 200 4.45 -26.30 23.66
CA ALA A 200 5.62 -25.67 24.27
C ALA A 200 6.63 -25.14 23.24
N VAL A 201 6.75 -25.79 22.07
CA VAL A 201 7.58 -25.27 20.97
C VAL A 201 6.93 -24.04 20.33
N THR A 202 5.60 -23.99 20.21
CA THR A 202 4.87 -22.83 19.68
C THR A 202 5.15 -21.59 20.53
N GLU A 203 5.10 -21.71 21.85
CA GLU A 203 5.46 -20.63 22.78
C GLU A 203 6.92 -20.19 22.61
N LYS A 204 7.85 -21.14 22.45
CA LYS A 204 9.27 -20.83 22.22
C LYS A 204 9.49 -20.08 20.90
N ILE A 205 8.76 -20.43 19.84
CA ILE A 205 8.82 -19.71 18.56
C ILE A 205 8.30 -18.29 18.73
N ALA A 206 7.15 -18.13 19.40
CA ALA A 206 6.59 -16.82 19.67
C ALA A 206 7.56 -15.94 20.48
N ALA A 207 8.18 -16.49 21.52
CA ALA A 207 9.17 -15.79 22.35
C ALA A 207 10.47 -15.44 21.59
N ALA A 208 10.85 -16.25 20.61
CA ALA A 208 12.02 -16.00 19.77
C ALA A 208 11.81 -14.90 18.72
N CYS A 209 10.57 -14.59 18.34
CA CYS A 209 10.25 -13.59 17.31
C CYS A 209 10.24 -12.17 17.89
N GLN A 210 11.36 -11.46 17.78
CA GLN A 210 11.57 -10.10 18.27
C GLN A 210 11.89 -9.13 17.13
N VAL A 211 10.86 -8.53 16.53
CA VAL A 211 11.01 -7.49 15.50
C VAL A 211 10.70 -6.13 16.12
N SER A 212 11.55 -5.14 15.87
CA SER A 212 11.43 -3.79 16.37
C SER A 212 11.09 -2.80 15.24
N PHE A 213 10.21 -1.84 15.55
CA PHE A 213 9.91 -0.72 14.66
C PHE A 213 10.20 0.59 15.37
N SER A 214 10.81 1.51 14.65
CA SER A 214 10.98 2.90 15.09
C SER A 214 9.99 3.77 14.32
N PHE A 215 8.96 4.24 15.02
CA PHE A 215 7.95 5.13 14.46
C PHE A 215 8.25 6.60 14.81
N GLY A 216 7.78 7.53 13.96
CA GLY A 216 7.81 8.97 14.25
C GLY A 216 9.15 9.67 14.08
N ARG A 217 10.19 8.99 13.59
CA ARG A 217 11.46 9.63 13.18
C ARG A 217 11.47 9.83 11.67
N ALA A 218 11.51 11.07 11.22
CA ALA A 218 11.61 11.41 9.80
C ALA A 218 12.90 10.84 9.19
N ARG A 219 12.76 10.12 8.07
CA ARG A 219 13.82 9.58 7.24
C ARG A 219 13.79 10.30 5.91
N LEU A 220 14.37 11.50 5.90
CA LEU A 220 14.36 12.33 4.71
C LEU A 220 15.42 11.83 3.73
N PRO A 221 15.07 11.69 2.44
CA PRO A 221 16.06 11.43 1.39
C PRO A 221 17.09 12.55 1.32
N HIS A 222 18.32 12.19 0.96
CA HIS A 222 19.38 13.15 0.69
C HIS A 222 19.24 13.75 -0.70
N PHE A 223 19.37 15.07 -0.80
CA PHE A 223 19.46 15.74 -2.09
C PHE A 223 20.88 15.57 -2.65
N PRO A 224 21.05 15.14 -3.92
CA PRO A 224 22.37 15.00 -4.51
C PRO A 224 23.00 16.37 -4.74
N ILE A 225 24.06 16.69 -4.00
CA ILE A 225 24.80 17.96 -4.09
C ILE A 225 26.18 17.71 -4.71
N SER A 226 26.49 18.46 -5.75
CA SER A 226 27.82 18.48 -6.38
C SER A 226 28.75 19.47 -5.68
N GLY A 227 30.05 19.16 -5.60
CA GLY A 227 31.06 20.14 -5.20
C GLY A 227 31.33 20.27 -3.70
N GLY A 228 30.88 19.32 -2.88
CA GLY A 228 31.24 19.22 -1.45
C GLY A 228 30.54 20.20 -0.51
N MET A 229 29.55 20.95 -1.02
CA MET A 229 28.70 21.82 -0.19
C MET A 229 27.68 21.02 0.62
N THR A 230 27.23 21.58 1.74
CA THR A 230 26.11 21.02 2.53
C THR A 230 24.75 21.43 1.95
N SER A 231 23.68 20.71 2.33
CA SER A 231 22.31 21.06 1.92
C SER A 231 21.89 22.44 2.43
N ALA A 232 22.29 22.80 3.64
CA ALA A 232 22.08 24.14 4.20
C ALA A 232 22.76 25.25 3.38
N GLN A 233 24.03 25.05 2.98
CA GLN A 233 24.76 26.01 2.15
C GLN A 233 24.13 26.16 0.76
N THR A 234 23.81 25.04 0.13
CA THR A 234 23.17 25.01 -1.20
C THR A 234 21.81 25.71 -1.17
N LEU A 235 21.00 25.44 -0.14
CA LEU A 235 19.69 26.07 0.02
C LEU A 235 19.82 27.59 0.19
N ARG A 236 20.75 28.05 1.04
CA ARG A 236 21.02 29.49 1.23
C ARG A 236 21.42 30.19 -0.06
N GLU A 237 22.30 29.58 -0.86
CA GLU A 237 22.74 30.15 -2.15
C GLU A 237 21.58 30.26 -3.15
N LEU A 238 20.77 29.21 -3.29
CA LEU A 238 19.59 29.21 -4.15
C LEU A 238 18.55 30.25 -3.71
N CYS A 239 18.31 30.38 -2.40
CA CYS A 239 17.42 31.39 -1.86
C CYS A 239 17.94 32.81 -2.11
N ALA A 240 19.24 33.07 -1.92
CA ALA A 240 19.83 34.38 -2.19
C ALA A 240 19.70 34.78 -3.67
N LYS A 241 19.87 33.83 -4.59
CA LYS A 241 19.63 34.04 -6.02
C LYS A 241 18.15 34.29 -6.30
N GLY A 242 17.27 33.44 -5.80
CA GLY A 242 15.81 33.56 -5.98
C GLY A 242 15.26 34.88 -5.42
N LEU A 243 15.83 35.38 -4.33
CA LEU A 243 15.44 36.65 -3.72
C LEU A 243 15.67 37.83 -4.67
N LYS A 244 16.87 37.89 -5.30
CA LYS A 244 17.22 38.91 -6.31
C LYS A 244 16.37 38.81 -7.58
N GLU A 245 15.87 37.62 -7.90
CA GLU A 245 14.97 37.42 -9.05
C GLU A 245 13.53 37.85 -8.75
N ARG A 246 13.06 37.67 -7.50
CA ARG A 246 11.68 37.99 -7.10
C ARG A 246 11.48 39.44 -6.69
N TYR A 247 12.49 40.06 -6.05
CA TYR A 247 12.43 41.42 -5.57
C TYR A 247 13.47 42.30 -6.29
N SER A 248 13.00 43.44 -6.79
CA SER A 248 13.88 44.46 -7.38
C SER A 248 14.58 45.31 -6.33
N ASP A 249 13.97 45.44 -5.15
CA ASP A 249 14.53 46.12 -3.98
C ASP A 249 14.30 45.23 -2.75
N VAL A 250 15.39 44.84 -2.09
CA VAL A 250 15.38 43.95 -0.94
C VAL A 250 15.62 44.80 0.29
N ASN A 251 14.61 44.89 1.16
CA ASN A 251 14.70 45.63 2.42
C ASN A 251 15.07 44.71 3.59
N GLU A 252 15.47 45.31 4.71
CA GLU A 252 15.89 44.60 5.93
C GLU A 252 14.82 43.62 6.44
N THR A 253 13.53 43.95 6.31
CA THR A 253 12.42 43.07 6.72
C THR A 253 12.40 41.77 5.93
N ILE A 254 12.65 41.83 4.62
CA ILE A 254 12.66 40.66 3.74
C ILE A 254 13.89 39.79 4.03
N GLU A 255 15.07 40.40 4.20
CA GLU A 255 16.30 39.66 4.53
C GLU A 255 16.20 38.99 5.90
N ALA A 256 15.70 39.71 6.91
CA ALA A 256 15.47 39.18 8.24
C ALA A 256 14.53 37.97 8.19
N ARG A 257 13.37 38.10 7.52
CA ARG A 257 12.43 36.99 7.36
C ARG A 257 13.06 35.78 6.67
N LEU A 258 13.84 35.99 5.60
CA LEU A 258 14.48 34.89 4.89
C LEU A 258 15.50 34.17 5.78
N ASN A 259 16.30 34.91 6.53
CA ASN A 259 17.31 34.35 7.43
C ASN A 259 16.67 33.56 8.59
N ASP A 260 15.58 34.07 9.17
CA ASP A 260 14.83 33.40 10.23
C ASP A 260 14.24 32.08 9.73
N GLU A 261 13.58 32.09 8.56
CA GLU A 261 13.04 30.87 7.96
C GLU A 261 14.13 29.83 7.66
N LEU A 262 15.25 30.25 7.05
CA LEU A 262 16.38 29.36 6.76
C LEU A 262 17.01 28.78 8.02
N SER A 263 17.08 29.56 9.11
CA SER A 263 17.56 29.07 10.40
C SER A 263 16.63 28.00 10.97
N ILE A 264 15.32 28.20 10.92
CA ILE A 264 14.34 27.24 11.42
C ILE A 264 14.37 25.95 10.58
N ILE A 265 14.42 26.06 9.25
CA ILE A 265 14.50 24.91 8.33
C ILE A 265 15.75 24.08 8.62
N ASP A 266 16.88 24.73 8.86
CA ASP A 266 18.15 24.08 9.19
C ASP A 266 18.10 23.38 10.56
N GLN A 267 17.60 24.06 11.59
CA GLN A 267 17.43 23.50 12.94
C GLN A 267 16.52 22.27 12.95
N MET A 268 15.48 22.25 12.11
CA MET A 268 14.54 21.13 12.00
C MET A 268 15.02 20.03 11.04
N GLY A 269 16.12 20.24 10.30
CA GLY A 269 16.70 19.26 9.39
C GLY A 269 15.96 19.10 8.06
N PHE A 270 15.22 20.12 7.60
CA PHE A 270 14.41 20.06 6.38
C PHE A 270 15.09 20.61 5.12
N ASN A 271 16.39 20.90 5.16
CA ASN A 271 17.10 21.49 4.01
C ASN A 271 16.95 20.65 2.73
N ASP A 272 17.24 19.35 2.81
CA ASP A 272 17.14 18.42 1.69
C ASP A 272 15.71 18.33 1.14
N TYR A 273 14.70 18.39 2.01
CA TYR A 273 13.30 18.38 1.59
C TYR A 273 12.96 19.59 0.72
N PHE A 274 13.36 20.81 1.12
CA PHE A 274 13.13 22.01 0.30
C PHE A 274 13.89 21.95 -1.03
N LEU A 275 15.12 21.42 -1.04
CA LEU A 275 15.90 21.25 -2.27
C LEU A 275 15.22 20.27 -3.24
N ILE A 276 14.73 19.13 -2.75
CA ILE A 276 13.99 18.14 -3.54
C ILE A 276 12.75 18.77 -4.16
N VAL A 277 11.96 19.47 -3.35
CA VAL A 277 10.73 20.10 -3.82
C VAL A 277 11.01 21.22 -4.82
N ALA A 278 11.99 22.07 -4.55
CA ALA A 278 12.42 23.12 -5.48
C ALA A 278 12.87 22.55 -6.82
N ASP A 279 13.60 21.43 -6.80
CA ASP A 279 14.06 20.75 -7.99
C ASP A 279 12.91 20.17 -8.83
N LEU A 280 11.95 19.49 -8.20
CA LEU A 280 10.76 18.98 -8.88
C LEU A 280 9.99 20.11 -9.58
N VAL A 281 9.81 21.24 -8.88
CA VAL A 281 9.12 22.41 -9.45
C VAL A 281 9.94 23.08 -10.56
N ALA A 282 11.26 23.17 -10.41
CA ALA A 282 12.15 23.71 -11.43
C ALA A 282 12.12 22.85 -12.71
N HIS A 283 12.16 21.52 -12.58
CA HIS A 283 12.03 20.60 -13.70
C HIS A 283 10.69 20.78 -14.41
N ALA A 284 9.58 20.82 -13.67
CA ALA A 284 8.26 21.03 -14.25
C ALA A 284 8.22 22.30 -15.10
N ARG A 285 8.71 23.42 -14.57
CA ARG A 285 8.76 24.70 -15.29
C ARG A 285 9.66 24.66 -16.53
N HIS A 286 10.83 24.03 -16.43
CA HIS A 286 11.75 23.88 -17.55
C HIS A 286 11.14 23.04 -18.68
N SER A 287 10.41 21.99 -18.32
CA SER A 287 9.66 21.11 -19.23
C SER A 287 8.36 21.75 -19.76
N GLY A 288 8.06 22.99 -19.37
CA GLY A 288 6.86 23.72 -19.79
C GLY A 288 5.57 23.28 -19.09
N TYR A 289 5.67 22.43 -18.07
CA TYR A 289 4.55 22.08 -17.20
C TYR A 289 4.35 23.25 -16.26
N LEU A 290 3.23 23.96 -16.37
CA LEU A 290 2.96 25.14 -15.56
C LEU A 290 2.43 24.68 -14.20
N PRO A 291 3.25 24.66 -13.12
CA PRO A 291 2.75 24.26 -11.81
C PRO A 291 1.74 25.28 -11.28
N GLY A 292 0.89 24.84 -10.36
CA GLY A 292 -0.02 25.70 -9.63
C GLY A 292 0.72 26.75 -8.78
N PRO A 293 -0.01 27.76 -8.24
CA PRO A 293 0.60 28.82 -7.43
C PRO A 293 1.06 28.35 -6.03
N GLY A 294 0.89 27.08 -5.70
CA GLY A 294 1.07 26.52 -4.36
C GLY A 294 -0.24 26.52 -3.57
N ARG A 295 -0.36 25.56 -2.64
CA ARG A 295 -1.53 25.37 -1.79
C ARG A 295 -1.13 25.18 -0.32
N GLY A 296 -2.14 25.16 0.55
CA GLY A 296 -1.94 24.87 1.97
C GLY A 296 -1.09 25.92 2.68
N SER A 297 -0.41 25.49 3.75
CA SER A 297 0.41 26.37 4.58
C SER A 297 1.74 26.76 3.93
N ALA A 298 2.24 25.99 2.95
CA ALA A 298 3.50 26.27 2.25
C ALA A 298 3.56 27.68 1.62
N ALA A 299 2.41 28.26 1.27
CA ALA A 299 2.31 29.64 0.77
C ALA A 299 2.74 30.72 1.79
N GLY A 300 2.84 30.38 3.08
CA GLY A 300 3.35 31.27 4.13
C GLY A 300 4.87 31.38 4.23
N SER A 301 5.62 30.58 3.48
CA SER A 301 7.09 30.58 3.49
C SER A 301 7.68 31.47 2.39
N LEU A 302 8.52 32.42 2.80
CA LEU A 302 9.34 33.22 1.90
C LEU A 302 10.37 32.35 1.18
N VAL A 303 10.95 31.35 1.87
CA VAL A 303 11.85 30.36 1.25
C VAL A 303 11.16 29.64 0.08
N ALA A 304 9.93 29.16 0.29
CA ALA A 304 9.16 28.51 -0.77
C ALA A 304 8.85 29.45 -1.95
N TYR A 305 8.57 30.73 -1.67
CA TYR A 305 8.30 31.73 -2.70
C TYR A 305 9.53 32.07 -3.56
N VAL A 306 10.69 32.29 -2.94
CA VAL A 306 11.93 32.63 -3.66
C VAL A 306 12.49 31.46 -4.47
N LEU A 307 12.28 30.22 -4.00
CA LEU A 307 12.60 29.00 -4.75
C LEU A 307 11.56 28.67 -5.83
N LYS A 308 10.51 29.49 -5.97
CA LYS A 308 9.41 29.30 -6.92
C LYS A 308 8.60 28.02 -6.71
N ILE A 309 8.66 27.44 -5.51
CA ILE A 309 7.76 26.38 -5.06
C ILE A 309 6.33 26.93 -5.00
N THR A 310 6.18 28.17 -4.50
CA THR A 310 4.93 28.92 -4.51
C THR A 310 5.05 30.19 -5.37
N GLU A 311 3.91 30.73 -5.80
CA GLU A 311 3.80 32.01 -6.53
C GLU A 311 3.17 33.13 -5.71
N VAL A 312 2.77 32.84 -4.47
CA VAL A 312 2.15 33.81 -3.55
C VAL A 312 3.22 34.45 -2.68
N ASP A 313 3.33 35.77 -2.74
CA ASP A 313 4.27 36.55 -1.93
C ASP A 313 3.77 36.66 -0.47
N PRO A 314 4.42 35.97 0.49
CA PRO A 314 3.93 35.93 1.87
C PRO A 314 4.09 37.27 2.60
N ILE A 315 5.06 38.11 2.22
CA ILE A 315 5.26 39.42 2.81
C ILE A 315 4.12 40.35 2.40
N ARG A 316 3.80 40.37 1.10
CA ARG A 316 2.73 41.21 0.55
C ARG A 316 1.35 40.89 1.14
N TYR A 317 1.08 39.61 1.39
CA TYR A 317 -0.21 39.14 1.90
C TYR A 317 -0.21 38.86 3.40
N HIS A 318 0.86 39.23 4.12
CA HIS A 318 1.02 39.03 5.56
C HIS A 318 0.77 37.58 6.02
N LEU A 319 1.30 36.62 5.25
CA LEU A 319 1.18 35.19 5.55
C LEU A 319 2.25 34.76 6.57
N LEU A 320 1.82 33.92 7.51
CA LEU A 320 2.64 33.47 8.65
C LEU A 320 3.42 32.20 8.28
N PHE A 321 4.73 32.19 8.56
CA PHE A 321 5.59 31.03 8.34
C PHE A 321 5.35 29.95 9.39
N GLU A 322 5.04 30.35 10.62
CA GLU A 322 4.84 29.50 11.79
C GLU A 322 3.62 28.59 11.63
N ARG A 323 2.68 28.97 10.76
CA ARG A 323 1.55 28.12 10.37
C ARG A 323 2.00 26.95 9.48
N PHE A 324 3.12 27.11 8.78
CA PHE A 324 3.72 26.08 7.95
C PHE A 324 4.71 25.22 8.74
N LEU A 325 5.70 25.85 9.36
CA LEU A 325 6.72 25.20 10.16
C LEU A 325 6.82 25.87 11.53
N ASN A 326 6.53 25.11 12.57
CA ASN A 326 6.63 25.57 13.94
C ASN A 326 7.79 24.85 14.67
N PRO A 327 8.82 25.57 15.14
CA PRO A 327 9.93 24.98 15.90
C PRO A 327 9.48 24.24 17.17
N GLU A 328 8.40 24.67 17.81
CA GLU A 328 7.87 24.06 19.03
C GLU A 328 7.15 22.72 18.77
N ARG A 329 6.81 22.44 17.50
CA ARG A 329 6.15 21.21 17.08
C ARG A 329 6.85 20.63 15.86
N VAL A 330 7.77 19.70 16.10
CA VAL A 330 8.45 18.96 15.03
C VAL A 330 7.47 17.99 14.36
N THR A 331 6.73 18.50 13.39
CA THR A 331 5.94 17.72 12.44
C THR A 331 6.53 17.85 11.05
N MET A 332 6.46 16.78 10.26
CA MET A 332 6.89 16.81 8.87
C MET A 332 6.04 17.84 8.10
N PRO A 333 6.66 18.82 7.41
CA PRO A 333 5.94 19.76 6.57
C PRO A 333 5.36 19.06 5.35
N ASP A 334 4.15 19.43 4.97
CA ASP A 334 3.47 18.90 3.78
C ASP A 334 3.44 19.97 2.69
N ILE A 335 4.22 19.76 1.62
CA ILE A 335 4.23 20.59 0.41
C ILE A 335 3.65 19.77 -0.74
N ASP A 336 2.36 19.97 -0.97
CA ASP A 336 1.65 19.42 -2.12
C ASP A 336 2.07 20.11 -3.42
N LEU A 337 2.32 19.32 -4.46
CA LEU A 337 2.73 19.81 -5.77
C LEU A 337 1.63 19.66 -6.81
N ASP A 338 1.30 20.79 -7.44
CA ASP A 338 0.18 20.93 -8.37
C ASP A 338 0.67 20.99 -9.81
N PHE A 339 0.24 20.05 -10.63
CA PHE A 339 0.60 19.98 -12.04
C PHE A 339 -0.65 19.84 -12.93
N PRO A 340 -0.56 20.20 -14.21
CA PRO A 340 -1.54 19.76 -15.19
C PRO A 340 -1.69 18.23 -15.13
N ASP A 341 -2.92 17.73 -15.11
CA ASP A 341 -3.20 16.29 -14.93
C ASP A 341 -2.50 15.39 -15.94
N VAL A 342 -2.41 15.81 -17.20
CA VAL A 342 -1.71 15.08 -18.26
C VAL A 342 -0.18 15.03 -18.10
N ASN A 343 0.40 15.82 -17.19
CA ASN A 343 1.85 15.87 -16.94
C ASN A 343 2.27 15.19 -15.64
N ARG A 344 1.31 14.65 -14.87
CA ARG A 344 1.56 14.04 -13.58
C ARG A 344 2.53 12.87 -13.69
N ASP A 345 2.28 11.95 -14.62
CA ASP A 345 3.05 10.71 -14.69
C ASP A 345 4.50 10.97 -15.14
N GLN A 346 4.72 11.99 -15.99
CA GLN A 346 6.06 12.45 -16.36
C GLN A 346 6.83 13.04 -15.16
N MET A 347 6.14 13.73 -14.25
CA MET A 347 6.78 14.22 -13.02
C MET A 347 7.17 13.09 -12.06
N ILE A 348 6.34 12.05 -11.97
CA ILE A 348 6.67 10.85 -11.18
C ILE A 348 7.83 10.11 -11.82
N ALA A 349 7.84 9.95 -13.15
CA ALA A 349 8.95 9.35 -13.88
C ALA A 349 10.25 10.13 -13.66
N TYR A 350 10.21 11.47 -13.72
CA TYR A 350 11.39 12.29 -13.41
C TYR A 350 11.90 12.05 -11.98
N ALA A 351 11.02 12.02 -10.98
CA ALA A 351 11.41 11.73 -9.60
C ALA A 351 12.05 10.33 -9.48
N PHE A 352 11.47 9.34 -10.15
CA PHE A 352 11.95 7.96 -10.19
C PHE A 352 13.36 7.84 -10.81
N GLU A 353 13.59 8.51 -11.95
CA GLU A 353 14.90 8.53 -12.61
C GLU A 353 15.95 9.29 -11.78
N LYS A 354 15.57 10.43 -11.20
CA LYS A 354 16.52 11.32 -10.52
C LYS A 354 16.93 10.83 -9.14
N TYR A 355 15.97 10.39 -8.33
CA TYR A 355 16.22 10.00 -6.93
C TYR A 355 16.48 8.49 -6.78
N GLY A 356 16.37 7.72 -7.87
CA GLY A 356 16.81 6.33 -7.96
C GLY A 356 15.67 5.32 -7.90
N HIS A 357 15.76 4.30 -8.74
CA HIS A 357 14.71 3.31 -8.94
C HIS A 357 14.35 2.47 -7.71
N ASP A 358 15.30 2.30 -6.78
CA ASP A 358 15.06 1.57 -5.53
C ASP A 358 14.63 2.48 -4.37
N HIS A 359 14.58 3.79 -4.57
CA HIS A 359 14.32 4.80 -3.54
C HIS A 359 12.96 5.50 -3.69
N VAL A 360 12.31 5.33 -4.84
CA VAL A 360 11.05 5.98 -5.17
C VAL A 360 9.98 4.94 -5.51
N ALA A 361 8.80 5.07 -4.92
CA ALA A 361 7.64 4.24 -5.22
C ALA A 361 6.33 5.01 -5.08
N GLN A 362 5.33 4.64 -5.86
CA GLN A 362 3.96 5.10 -5.66
C GLN A 362 3.32 4.41 -4.45
N ILE A 363 2.30 5.03 -3.85
CA ILE A 363 1.63 4.48 -2.67
C ILE A 363 0.45 3.58 -3.08
N ILE A 364 0.26 2.46 -2.40
CA ILE A 364 -0.93 1.62 -2.58
C ILE A 364 -2.14 2.14 -1.81
N THR A 365 -3.31 1.82 -2.34
CA THR A 365 -4.60 2.02 -1.70
C THR A 365 -5.39 0.71 -1.74
N PHE A 366 -6.18 0.46 -0.71
CA PHE A 366 -7.01 -0.73 -0.61
C PHE A 366 -8.48 -0.34 -0.81
N GLY A 367 -9.08 -0.82 -1.89
CA GLY A 367 -10.52 -0.72 -2.10
C GLY A 367 -11.23 -1.75 -1.23
N THR A 368 -12.16 -1.31 -0.39
CA THR A 368 -12.97 -2.21 0.46
C THR A 368 -14.32 -2.53 -0.17
N LEU A 369 -14.96 -3.61 0.27
CA LEU A 369 -16.32 -3.98 -0.12
C LEU A 369 -17.33 -3.00 0.48
N ALA A 370 -17.68 -1.95 -0.28
CA ALA A 370 -18.78 -1.05 0.06
C ALA A 370 -20.14 -1.79 0.06
N ALA A 371 -21.11 -1.31 0.84
CA ALA A 371 -22.43 -1.93 1.04
C ALA A 371 -23.07 -2.49 -0.25
N LYS A 372 -23.15 -1.68 -1.31
CA LYS A 372 -23.73 -2.10 -2.60
C LYS A 372 -22.89 -3.15 -3.32
N ALA A 373 -21.57 -3.04 -3.25
CA ALA A 373 -20.65 -3.98 -3.87
C ALA A 373 -20.73 -5.34 -3.15
N ALA A 374 -20.80 -5.34 -1.81
CA ALA A 374 -20.98 -6.55 -1.01
C ALA A 374 -22.27 -7.30 -1.41
N ILE A 375 -23.40 -6.61 -1.53
CA ILE A 375 -24.67 -7.22 -1.98
C ILE A 375 -24.54 -7.85 -3.37
N ARG A 376 -23.90 -7.15 -4.32
CA ARG A 376 -23.74 -7.64 -5.69
C ARG A 376 -22.80 -8.84 -5.78
N ASP A 377 -21.67 -8.78 -5.09
CA ASP A 377 -20.67 -9.86 -5.10
C ASP A 377 -21.20 -11.10 -4.38
N VAL A 378 -21.88 -10.96 -3.24
CA VAL A 378 -22.55 -12.08 -2.57
C VAL A 378 -23.67 -12.65 -3.41
N GLY A 379 -24.51 -11.81 -4.02
CA GLY A 379 -25.60 -12.28 -4.89
C GLY A 379 -25.07 -13.13 -6.05
N ARG A 380 -23.95 -12.72 -6.66
CA ARG A 380 -23.27 -13.52 -7.70
C ARG A 380 -22.73 -14.85 -7.16
N ALA A 381 -22.11 -14.84 -5.97
CA ALA A 381 -21.59 -16.06 -5.36
C ALA A 381 -22.68 -17.05 -4.91
N LEU A 382 -23.85 -16.54 -4.48
CA LEU A 382 -25.01 -17.35 -4.10
C LEU A 382 -25.88 -17.79 -5.29
N ASP A 383 -25.61 -17.28 -6.49
CA ASP A 383 -26.44 -17.49 -7.69
C ASP A 383 -27.88 -16.96 -7.55
N THR A 384 -28.03 -15.85 -6.81
CA THR A 384 -29.33 -15.19 -6.61
C THR A 384 -29.80 -14.45 -7.87
N ASP A 385 -31.12 -14.38 -8.09
CA ASP A 385 -31.72 -13.65 -9.21
C ASP A 385 -31.15 -12.20 -9.28
N PRO A 386 -30.50 -11.81 -10.40
CA PRO A 386 -29.96 -10.46 -10.59
C PRO A 386 -30.98 -9.34 -10.36
N ARG A 387 -32.28 -9.58 -10.60
CA ARG A 387 -33.36 -8.61 -10.34
C ARG A 387 -33.51 -8.32 -8.85
N LEU A 388 -33.42 -9.35 -8.01
CA LEU A 388 -33.47 -9.21 -6.56
C LEU A 388 -32.23 -8.47 -6.06
N VAL A 389 -31.04 -8.87 -6.53
CA VAL A 389 -29.77 -8.22 -6.18
C VAL A 389 -29.80 -6.72 -6.50
N ASP A 390 -30.25 -6.36 -7.71
CA ASP A 390 -30.33 -4.96 -8.12
C ASP A 390 -31.38 -4.17 -7.32
N SER A 391 -32.53 -4.78 -7.02
CA SER A 391 -33.55 -4.19 -6.15
C SER A 391 -32.97 -3.87 -4.76
N MET A 392 -32.28 -4.83 -4.14
CA MET A 392 -31.61 -4.64 -2.84
C MET A 392 -30.54 -3.55 -2.91
N ALA A 393 -29.70 -3.54 -3.95
CA ALA A 393 -28.65 -2.54 -4.11
C ALA A 393 -29.18 -1.12 -4.32
N ARG A 394 -30.37 -0.96 -4.93
CA ARG A 394 -31.06 0.33 -5.09
C ARG A 394 -31.62 0.87 -3.78
N LEU A 395 -32.04 0.00 -2.86
CA LEU A 395 -32.55 0.40 -1.54
C LEU A 395 -31.45 0.92 -0.59
N ILE A 396 -30.18 0.70 -0.93
CA ILE A 396 -29.04 1.26 -0.18
C ILE A 396 -28.76 2.69 -0.66
N PRO A 397 -28.75 3.71 0.21
CA PRO A 397 -28.44 5.08 -0.19
C PRO A 397 -26.99 5.23 -0.70
N GLY A 398 -26.79 6.13 -1.67
CA GLY A 398 -25.47 6.42 -2.27
C GLY A 398 -24.66 7.48 -1.52
N VAL A 399 -24.76 7.53 -0.19
CA VAL A 399 -24.04 8.53 0.62
C VAL A 399 -22.68 8.00 1.09
N PRO A 400 -21.66 8.87 1.25
CA PRO A 400 -20.36 8.46 1.76
C PRO A 400 -20.48 7.76 3.12
N LYS A 401 -19.67 6.72 3.36
CA LYS A 401 -19.63 5.94 4.62
C LYS A 401 -20.97 5.28 5.01
N MET A 402 -21.83 5.01 4.02
CA MET A 402 -23.03 4.17 4.19
C MET A 402 -22.62 2.70 4.45
N THR A 403 -23.30 2.05 5.38
CA THR A 403 -23.11 0.63 5.70
C THR A 403 -24.43 -0.12 5.59
N LEU A 404 -24.38 -1.45 5.44
CA LEU A 404 -25.58 -2.30 5.41
C LEU A 404 -26.37 -2.18 6.71
N GLU A 405 -25.71 -2.04 7.86
CA GLU A 405 -26.40 -1.82 9.13
C GLU A 405 -27.18 -0.49 9.18
N LYS A 406 -26.59 0.60 8.69
CA LYS A 406 -27.27 1.90 8.63
C LYS A 406 -28.43 1.84 7.64
N ALA A 407 -28.19 1.30 6.45
CA ALA A 407 -29.24 1.11 5.45
C ALA A 407 -30.43 0.29 5.99
N TYR A 408 -30.16 -0.75 6.78
CA TYR A 408 -31.19 -1.54 7.45
C TYR A 408 -31.98 -0.74 8.49
N LYS A 409 -31.33 0.13 9.26
CA LYS A 409 -32.02 0.97 10.26
C LYS A 409 -32.90 2.03 9.57
N ASP A 410 -32.38 2.64 8.51
CA ASP A 410 -32.95 3.83 7.88
C ASP A 410 -34.03 3.51 6.82
N SER A 411 -34.05 2.29 6.26
CA SER A 411 -34.95 1.92 5.16
C SER A 411 -35.96 0.84 5.58
N ASP A 412 -37.21 1.25 5.82
CA ASP A 412 -38.28 0.31 6.15
C ASP A 412 -38.59 -0.64 5.00
N LYS A 413 -38.49 -0.17 3.75
CA LYS A 413 -38.61 -1.03 2.55
C LYS A 413 -37.57 -2.15 2.52
N LEU A 414 -36.35 -1.88 3.00
CA LEU A 414 -35.33 -2.92 3.10
C LEU A 414 -35.70 -3.95 4.16
N LYS A 415 -36.23 -3.52 5.32
CA LYS A 415 -36.70 -4.43 6.37
C LYS A 415 -37.83 -5.32 5.86
N GLU A 416 -38.83 -4.74 5.19
CA GLU A 416 -39.96 -5.47 4.60
C GLU A 416 -39.49 -6.52 3.59
N LEU A 417 -38.56 -6.16 2.70
CA LEU A 417 -38.01 -7.09 1.70
C LEU A 417 -37.27 -8.27 2.37
N LEU A 418 -36.49 -8.01 3.42
CA LEU A 418 -35.76 -9.03 4.16
C LEU A 418 -36.69 -9.94 4.97
N GLN A 419 -37.84 -9.43 5.43
CA GLN A 419 -38.85 -10.25 6.10
C GLN A 419 -39.65 -11.11 5.11
N ALA A 420 -39.89 -10.58 3.90
CA ALA A 420 -40.69 -11.26 2.88
C ALA A 420 -39.92 -12.33 2.10
N SER A 421 -38.59 -12.22 1.97
CA SER A 421 -37.76 -13.14 1.19
C SER A 421 -36.62 -13.73 2.02
N THR A 422 -36.65 -15.06 2.18
CA THR A 422 -35.58 -15.84 2.83
C THR A 422 -34.27 -15.75 2.07
N GLU A 423 -34.33 -15.68 0.75
CA GLU A 423 -33.16 -15.50 -0.12
C GLU A 423 -32.53 -14.12 0.10
N ALA A 424 -33.32 -13.05 0.14
CA ALA A 424 -32.85 -11.70 0.44
C ALA A 424 -32.22 -11.63 1.84
N ALA A 425 -32.85 -12.25 2.84
CA ALA A 425 -32.32 -12.33 4.21
C ALA A 425 -30.97 -13.05 4.28
N ALA A 426 -30.82 -14.19 3.59
CA ALA A 426 -29.58 -14.95 3.54
C ALA A 426 -28.46 -14.17 2.86
N LEU A 427 -28.74 -13.55 1.71
CA LEU A 427 -27.81 -12.68 0.98
C LEU A 427 -27.35 -11.52 1.88
N PHE A 428 -28.30 -10.80 2.49
CA PHE A 428 -27.99 -9.64 3.33
C PHE A 428 -27.16 -10.00 4.55
N THR A 429 -27.47 -11.12 5.21
CA THR A 429 -26.72 -11.62 6.37
C THR A 429 -25.27 -11.92 6.01
N LEU A 430 -25.04 -12.54 4.86
CA LEU A 430 -23.70 -12.87 4.38
C LEU A 430 -22.95 -11.62 3.89
N ALA A 431 -23.63 -10.70 3.20
CA ALA A 431 -23.06 -9.43 2.76
C ALA A 431 -22.61 -8.56 3.94
N ARG A 432 -23.37 -8.54 5.04
CA ARG A 432 -22.98 -7.85 6.28
C ARG A 432 -21.69 -8.39 6.90
N ARG A 433 -21.39 -9.68 6.72
CA ARG A 433 -20.15 -10.29 7.25
C ARG A 433 -18.91 -9.92 6.45
N ILE A 434 -19.06 -9.60 5.16
CA ILE A 434 -17.93 -9.29 4.28
C ILE A 434 -17.80 -7.79 3.95
N GLU A 435 -18.81 -6.99 4.27
CA GLU A 435 -18.77 -5.53 4.13
C GLU A 435 -17.54 -4.96 4.84
N GLY A 436 -16.85 -4.03 4.17
CA GLY A 436 -15.67 -3.36 4.72
C GLY A 436 -14.37 -4.16 4.59
N LEU A 437 -14.40 -5.44 4.21
CA LEU A 437 -13.18 -6.20 3.95
C LEU A 437 -12.46 -5.69 2.70
N PRO A 438 -11.10 -5.76 2.65
CA PRO A 438 -10.33 -5.43 1.46
C PRO A 438 -10.73 -6.30 0.26
N ARG A 439 -10.90 -5.68 -0.92
CA ARG A 439 -11.35 -6.34 -2.15
C ARG A 439 -10.31 -6.38 -3.25
N HIS A 440 -9.59 -5.27 -3.43
CA HIS A 440 -8.56 -5.10 -4.45
C HIS A 440 -7.59 -3.99 -4.03
N THR A 441 -6.42 -3.99 -4.66
CA THR A 441 -5.41 -2.94 -4.52
C THR A 441 -5.50 -1.98 -5.71
N SER A 442 -5.24 -0.70 -5.45
CA SER A 442 -5.17 0.38 -6.43
C SER A 442 -3.98 1.30 -6.10
N ILE A 443 -3.62 2.20 -7.01
CA ILE A 443 -2.53 3.17 -6.80
C ILE A 443 -3.11 4.48 -6.26
N HIS A 444 -2.44 5.09 -5.28
CA HIS A 444 -2.81 6.40 -4.73
C HIS A 444 -2.77 7.47 -5.83
N ALA A 445 -3.81 8.31 -5.86
CA ALA A 445 -4.00 9.29 -6.93
C ALA A 445 -2.90 10.35 -7.01
N ALA A 446 -2.14 10.59 -5.94
CA ALA A 446 -1.11 11.63 -5.89
C ALA A 446 0.21 11.18 -5.26
N GLY A 447 0.16 10.20 -4.37
CA GLY A 447 1.20 10.00 -3.37
C GLY A 447 2.36 9.17 -3.87
N VAL A 448 3.55 9.72 -3.72
CA VAL A 448 4.82 9.09 -4.03
C VAL A 448 5.70 9.16 -2.78
N ILE A 449 6.34 8.06 -2.45
CA ILE A 449 7.32 8.00 -1.36
C ILE A 449 8.72 8.10 -1.92
N LEU A 450 9.55 8.89 -1.23
CA LEU A 450 10.98 8.96 -1.44
C LEU A 450 11.70 8.52 -0.16
N SER A 451 12.78 7.75 -0.30
CA SER A 451 13.57 7.24 0.82
C SER A 451 15.07 7.45 0.60
N ASP A 452 15.79 7.69 1.68
CA ASP A 452 17.26 7.74 1.71
C ASP A 452 17.91 6.35 1.51
N GLN A 453 17.21 5.29 1.90
CA GLN A 453 17.64 3.90 1.75
C GLN A 453 16.81 3.19 0.67
N PRO A 454 17.33 2.10 0.07
CA PRO A 454 16.54 1.26 -0.80
C PRO A 454 15.26 0.77 -0.11
N LEU A 455 14.09 1.06 -0.69
CA LEU A 455 12.77 0.77 -0.13
C LEU A 455 12.61 -0.70 0.25
N LYS A 456 13.13 -1.61 -0.60
CA LYS A 456 13.12 -3.07 -0.39
C LYS A 456 13.84 -3.54 0.90
N ARG A 457 14.47 -2.64 1.67
CA ARG A 457 14.99 -2.95 3.01
C ARG A 457 13.91 -2.92 4.09
N SER A 458 12.91 -2.04 3.98
CA SER A 458 11.93 -1.82 5.05
C SER A 458 10.49 -1.71 4.59
N VAL A 459 10.24 -1.51 3.30
CA VAL A 459 8.92 -1.40 2.71
C VAL A 459 8.78 -2.45 1.62
N PRO A 460 7.83 -3.39 1.76
CA PRO A 460 7.55 -4.33 0.68
C PRO A 460 6.91 -3.57 -0.48
N ILE A 461 7.31 -3.91 -1.71
CA ILE A 461 6.82 -3.27 -2.93
C ILE A 461 6.21 -4.29 -3.88
N GLN A 462 5.46 -3.83 -4.88
CA GLN A 462 4.86 -4.65 -5.93
C GLN A 462 4.95 -3.94 -7.27
N SER A 463 4.70 -4.67 -8.35
CA SER A 463 4.64 -4.07 -9.68
C SER A 463 3.56 -3.00 -9.75
N GLY A 464 3.95 -1.84 -10.28
CA GLY A 464 3.06 -0.73 -10.55
C GLY A 464 2.90 -0.49 -12.05
N HIS A 465 2.60 0.76 -12.41
CA HIS A 465 2.41 1.18 -13.78
C HIS A 465 3.73 1.70 -14.38
N GLU A 466 3.98 1.44 -15.66
CA GLU A 466 5.16 1.94 -16.40
C GLU A 466 6.52 1.64 -15.74
N GLY A 467 6.63 0.52 -15.01
CA GLY A 467 7.87 0.10 -14.34
C GLY A 467 8.15 0.80 -13.00
N ILE A 468 7.31 1.76 -12.59
CA ILE A 468 7.41 2.42 -11.29
C ILE A 468 6.76 1.52 -10.23
N PRO A 469 7.50 1.10 -9.18
CA PRO A 469 6.95 0.21 -8.17
C PRO A 469 5.90 0.91 -7.30
N VAL A 470 5.02 0.11 -6.71
CA VAL A 470 4.01 0.55 -5.76
C VAL A 470 4.32 -0.08 -4.40
N THR A 471 4.21 0.65 -3.29
CA THR A 471 4.38 0.10 -1.94
C THR A 471 3.31 -0.95 -1.65
N GLN A 472 3.51 -1.86 -0.70
CA GLN A 472 2.42 -2.72 -0.19
C GLN A 472 1.80 -2.16 1.09
N TYR A 473 2.41 -1.14 1.69
CA TYR A 473 1.87 -0.41 2.83
C TYR A 473 1.07 0.82 2.39
N PRO A 474 -0.10 1.06 3.01
CA PRO A 474 -0.88 2.26 2.72
C PRO A 474 -0.19 3.51 3.31
N MET A 475 -0.64 4.67 2.87
CA MET A 475 -0.09 5.99 3.21
C MET A 475 0.19 6.17 4.71
N ASP A 476 -0.83 5.96 5.55
CA ASP A 476 -0.73 6.20 7.00
C ASP A 476 0.39 5.37 7.67
N VAL A 477 0.62 4.15 7.18
CA VAL A 477 1.69 3.28 7.69
C VAL A 477 3.05 3.81 7.26
N LEU A 478 3.20 4.25 6.01
CA LEU A 478 4.45 4.80 5.48
C LEU A 478 4.86 6.10 6.20
N GLU A 479 3.88 6.97 6.47
CA GLU A 479 4.09 8.19 7.27
C GLU A 479 4.51 7.85 8.70
N SER A 480 3.89 6.84 9.32
CA SER A 480 4.28 6.39 10.67
C SER A 480 5.70 5.83 10.72
N LEU A 481 6.17 5.20 9.64
CA LEU A 481 7.55 4.74 9.46
C LEU A 481 8.54 5.89 9.19
N GLY A 482 8.03 7.11 9.04
CA GLY A 482 8.81 8.34 8.87
C GLY A 482 9.30 8.59 7.45
N LEU A 483 8.74 7.90 6.45
CA LEU A 483 9.14 8.10 5.06
C LEU A 483 8.57 9.40 4.50
N LEU A 484 9.32 10.04 3.61
CA LEU A 484 8.88 11.27 2.98
C LEU A 484 7.80 10.97 1.93
N LYS A 485 6.62 11.56 2.11
CA LYS A 485 5.56 11.61 1.11
C LYS A 485 5.66 12.92 0.33
N ILE A 486 5.56 12.83 -1.00
CA ILE A 486 5.30 13.96 -1.88
C ILE A 486 4.05 13.65 -2.69
N ASP A 487 3.07 14.54 -2.62
CA ASP A 487 1.83 14.42 -3.37
C ASP A 487 1.93 15.17 -4.71
N PHE A 488 1.91 14.42 -5.81
CA PHE A 488 1.85 14.90 -7.19
C PHE A 488 0.39 14.96 -7.65
N LEU A 489 -0.26 16.12 -7.47
CA LEU A 489 -1.67 16.29 -7.82
C LEU A 489 -1.83 16.77 -9.26
N GLY A 490 -2.54 15.98 -10.05
CA GLY A 490 -3.02 16.37 -11.37
C GLY A 490 -4.30 17.19 -11.28
N LEU A 491 -4.25 18.47 -11.65
CA LEU A 491 -5.41 19.35 -11.63
C LEU A 491 -5.88 19.69 -13.05
N ARG A 492 -7.14 19.33 -13.35
CA ARG A 492 -7.79 19.63 -14.64
C ARG A 492 -7.87 21.12 -14.97
N ASN A 493 -8.01 21.97 -13.96
CA ASN A 493 -8.07 23.42 -14.15
C ASN A 493 -6.73 23.98 -14.68
N LEU A 494 -5.59 23.44 -14.25
CA LEU A 494 -4.26 23.81 -14.75
C LEU A 494 -4.10 23.37 -16.21
N THR A 495 -4.56 22.17 -16.55
CA THR A 495 -4.61 21.68 -17.94
C THR A 495 -5.47 22.59 -18.80
N PHE A 496 -6.67 22.95 -18.34
CA PHE A 496 -7.55 23.87 -19.05
C PHE A 496 -6.89 25.23 -19.28
N MET A 497 -6.29 25.83 -18.25
CA MET A 497 -5.57 27.11 -18.39
C MET A 497 -4.41 27.01 -19.38
N ARG A 498 -3.66 25.89 -19.37
CA ARG A 498 -2.59 25.63 -20.33
C ARG A 498 -3.11 25.58 -21.76
N GLU A 499 -4.22 24.87 -22.01
CA GLU A 499 -4.81 24.80 -23.35
C GLU A 499 -5.30 26.17 -23.84
N VAL A 500 -5.91 26.97 -22.97
CA VAL A 500 -6.31 28.35 -23.30
C VAL A 500 -5.10 29.20 -23.71
N LEU A 501 -3.98 29.08 -23.00
CA LEU A 501 -2.74 29.79 -23.35
C LEU A 501 -2.14 29.28 -24.67
N ASN A 502 -2.18 27.97 -24.93
CA ASN A 502 -1.71 27.36 -26.17
C ASN A 502 -2.52 27.85 -27.37
N VAL A 503 -3.86 27.83 -27.30
CA VAL A 503 -4.72 28.34 -28.37
C VAL A 503 -4.41 29.81 -28.66
N ARG A 504 -4.28 30.65 -27.61
CA ARG A 504 -3.92 32.05 -27.79
C ARG A 504 -2.57 32.25 -28.46
N ARG A 505 -1.54 31.47 -28.11
CA ARG A 505 -0.23 31.53 -28.77
C ARG A 505 -0.31 31.17 -30.25
N HIS A 506 -1.15 30.19 -30.61
CA HIS A 506 -1.37 29.79 -32.00
C HIS A 506 -2.17 30.84 -32.79
N SER A 507 -3.17 31.47 -32.18
CA SER A 507 -3.91 32.60 -32.77
C SER A 507 -3.08 33.89 -32.85
N ALA A 508 -2.08 34.05 -31.97
CA ALA A 508 -1.19 35.21 -31.90
C ALA A 508 0.07 35.11 -32.79
N LYS A 509 0.03 34.33 -33.88
CA LYS A 509 1.02 34.45 -34.99
C LYS A 509 1.06 35.85 -35.66
N GLY A 510 0.36 36.86 -35.10
CA GLY A 510 0.51 38.29 -35.35
C GLY A 510 1.18 39.10 -34.22
N GLY A 511 1.97 38.48 -33.33
CA GLY A 511 2.86 39.18 -32.41
C GLY A 511 2.24 39.53 -31.05
N CYS A 512 2.55 38.74 -30.02
CA CYS A 512 2.53 39.24 -28.64
C CYS A 512 3.55 38.43 -27.81
N PRO A 513 4.54 39.09 -27.15
CA PRO A 513 5.54 38.39 -26.37
C PRO A 513 4.95 37.83 -25.07
N SER A 514 5.62 36.78 -24.56
CA SER A 514 5.37 36.05 -23.31
C SER A 514 4.59 36.82 -22.25
N ILE A 515 3.38 36.34 -21.91
CA ILE A 515 2.58 36.87 -20.81
C ILE A 515 3.24 36.46 -19.49
N PRO A 516 3.63 37.40 -18.60
CA PRO A 516 4.07 37.07 -17.24
C PRO A 516 2.90 36.47 -16.45
N TYR A 517 3.19 35.59 -15.49
CA TYR A 517 2.22 34.92 -14.59
C TYR A 517 1.23 35.88 -13.88
N ARG A 518 1.45 37.21 -13.90
CA ARG A 518 0.49 38.23 -13.47
C ARG A 518 -0.54 38.52 -14.56
N LEU A 519 -1.65 37.78 -14.52
CA LEU A 519 -2.91 38.25 -15.10
C LEU A 519 -3.52 39.33 -14.18
N THR A 520 -3.06 40.58 -14.29
CA THR A 520 -3.84 41.71 -13.78
C THR A 520 -4.99 41.99 -14.77
N ILE A 521 -6.00 41.12 -14.78
CA ILE A 521 -7.21 41.35 -15.56
C ILE A 521 -7.96 42.49 -14.87
N ARG A 522 -8.21 43.61 -15.55
CA ARG A 522 -8.97 44.75 -15.01
C ARG A 522 -10.49 44.51 -14.89
N ARG A 523 -11.01 43.40 -15.44
CA ARG A 523 -12.45 43.10 -15.55
C ARG A 523 -13.02 41.88 -14.76
N PRO A 524 -12.28 41.09 -13.96
CA PRO A 524 -12.82 39.86 -13.36
C PRO A 524 -13.84 40.14 -12.25
N PHE A 525 -13.71 41.28 -11.55
CA PHE A 525 -14.67 41.71 -10.54
C PHE A 525 -16.08 41.87 -11.12
N ASN A 526 -16.22 42.38 -12.35
CA ASN A 526 -17.54 42.55 -12.97
C ASN A 526 -18.21 41.22 -13.31
N CYS A 527 -17.47 40.20 -13.76
CA CYS A 527 -18.03 38.86 -14.00
C CYS A 527 -18.42 38.15 -12.69
N CYS A 528 -17.62 38.32 -11.63
CA CYS A 528 -17.93 37.77 -10.31
C CYS A 528 -19.20 38.42 -9.73
N VAL A 529 -19.34 39.74 -9.85
CA VAL A 529 -20.51 40.51 -9.40
C VAL A 529 -21.75 40.22 -10.26
N ALA A 530 -21.58 39.96 -11.57
CA ALA A 530 -22.67 39.69 -12.50
C ALA A 530 -23.19 38.23 -12.46
N GLY A 531 -22.70 37.37 -11.56
CA GLY A 531 -23.16 35.97 -11.44
C GLY A 531 -22.82 35.08 -12.65
N THR A 532 -21.94 35.53 -13.55
CA THR A 532 -21.53 34.81 -14.77
C THR A 532 -20.29 33.96 -14.51
N GLN A 533 -20.33 33.14 -13.47
CA GLN A 533 -19.18 32.37 -12.96
C GLN A 533 -19.10 30.94 -13.53
N TRP A 534 -19.85 30.64 -14.59
CA TRP A 534 -19.83 29.31 -15.22
C TRP A 534 -18.43 28.96 -15.73
N GLY A 535 -17.86 27.86 -15.22
CA GLY A 535 -16.51 27.42 -15.53
C GLY A 535 -15.41 28.03 -14.66
N SER A 536 -15.74 28.90 -13.70
CA SER A 536 -14.79 29.43 -12.72
C SER A 536 -14.50 28.40 -11.63
N PHE A 537 -13.21 28.14 -11.39
CA PHE A 537 -12.77 27.23 -10.33
C PHE A 537 -13.17 27.77 -8.94
N ASN A 538 -13.74 26.90 -8.09
CA ASN A 538 -14.27 27.18 -6.74
C ASN A 538 -15.45 28.17 -6.64
N TRP A 539 -15.98 28.67 -7.75
CA TRP A 539 -17.09 29.65 -7.79
C TRP A 539 -18.25 29.18 -8.67
N ASN A 540 -18.45 27.87 -8.80
CA ASN A 540 -19.58 27.33 -9.54
C ASN A 540 -20.77 27.15 -8.59
N PRO A 541 -21.89 27.88 -8.77
CA PRO A 541 -23.04 27.83 -7.85
C PRO A 541 -23.83 26.51 -7.85
N ARG A 542 -23.37 25.47 -8.58
CA ARG A 542 -24.00 24.14 -8.67
C ARG A 542 -23.22 23.01 -7.98
N VAL A 543 -22.25 23.31 -7.14
CA VAL A 543 -21.52 22.32 -6.33
C VAL A 543 -21.73 22.56 -4.85
#